data_AF-S4U234-F1
#
_entry.id   AF-S4U234-F1
#
_cell.length_a   1.000
_cell.length_b   1.000
_cell.length_c   1.000
_cell.angle_alpha   90.00
_cell.angle_beta   90.00
_cell.angle_gamma   90.00
#
_symmetry.space_group_name_H-M   'P 1'
#
loop_
_entity.id
_entity.type
_entity.pdbx_description
1 polymer ?
#
loop_
_entity_poly.entity_id
_entity_poly.type
_entity_poly.pdbx_seq_one_letter_code
_entity_poly.pdbx_strand_id
1 'polypeptide(L)'
;TCGCEVFQEVKSKQFLPLDACVSPQCKSTRTRGKLHRQTRGSKFLKFQEVKLQELADQVPMGDIPRSLTVQCFEDLTRITKPGEIVNISGVFLPSPFTGYRAYRAGLLADTLLEAHNIELHKKQYSDMVSSTSTQIDEKINEIAKNSDVLGQLSNSLAPEIYGHDDVKRALVLQLVSAPSNVTPDGMTNRGDIHICLMGDPGVAKSQLLRFVSKIAPRGVYTTGRGSSGVGLTASVVRDSLTGELMLEGGALVLADNGICCIDEFDKMDENDRTAI
;
A
#
# COMPACT_ATOMS: atom_id res chain seq x y z
N THR A 1 34.29 39.47 -2.95
CA THR A 1 33.33 38.38 -2.65
C THR A 1 33.36 38.14 -1.16
N CYS A 2 32.22 38.03 -0.47
CA CYS A 2 32.18 37.96 1.00
C CYS A 2 32.36 36.55 1.59
N GLY A 3 32.22 35.49 0.79
CA GLY A 3 32.36 34.10 1.25
C GLY A 3 31.31 33.64 2.28
N CYS A 4 30.34 34.49 2.65
CA CYS A 4 29.30 34.15 3.60
C CYS A 4 28.23 33.24 2.97
N GLU A 5 27.85 32.20 3.70
CA GLU A 5 26.70 31.37 3.38
C GLU A 5 25.42 32.02 3.94
N VAL A 6 24.37 32.07 3.12
CA VAL A 6 23.07 32.63 3.48
C VAL A 6 22.04 31.52 3.36
N PHE A 7 21.30 31.27 4.44
CA PHE A 7 20.25 30.26 4.49
C PHE A 7 18.88 30.94 4.41
N GLN A 8 18.02 30.43 3.53
CA GLN A 8 16.62 30.86 3.40
C GLN A 8 15.72 29.67 3.72
N GLU A 9 14.82 29.83 4.68
CA GLU A 9 13.81 28.84 5.00
C GLU A 9 12.71 28.85 3.91
N VAL A 10 12.38 27.66 3.39
CA VAL A 10 11.33 27.49 2.38
C VAL A 10 10.05 27.05 3.07
N LYS A 11 9.06 27.94 3.17
CA LYS A 11 7.78 27.70 3.86
C LYS A 11 6.65 27.23 2.95
N SER A 12 6.80 27.39 1.64
CA SER A 12 5.73 27.14 0.65
C SER A 12 6.29 26.47 -0.60
N LYS A 13 5.42 25.77 -1.34
CA LYS A 13 5.76 25.12 -2.63
C LYS A 13 6.40 26.09 -3.64
N GLN A 14 6.02 27.36 -3.58
CA GLN A 14 6.63 28.44 -4.34
C GLN A 14 7.41 29.34 -3.39
N PHE A 15 8.66 29.66 -3.75
CA PHE A 15 9.49 30.59 -3.01
C PHE A 15 10.32 31.43 -3.98
N LEU A 16 10.64 32.66 -3.58
CA LEU A 16 11.53 33.55 -4.32
C LEU A 16 12.95 33.39 -3.75
N PRO A 17 13.94 33.00 -4.56
CA PRO A 17 15.31 32.88 -4.08
C PRO A 17 15.87 34.25 -3.70
N LEU A 18 16.74 34.28 -2.68
CA LEU A 18 17.51 35.47 -2.36
C LEU A 18 18.58 35.69 -3.44
N ASP A 19 18.45 36.76 -4.22
CA ASP A 19 19.43 37.13 -5.25
C ASP A 19 20.60 37.97 -4.71
N ALA A 20 20.38 38.71 -3.63
CA ALA A 20 21.34 39.63 -3.04
C ALA A 20 21.83 39.17 -1.66
N CYS A 21 23.13 39.27 -1.44
CA CYS A 21 23.76 38.88 -0.17
C CYS A 21 23.36 39.84 0.96
N VAL A 22 22.80 39.28 2.04
CA VAL A 22 22.34 40.00 3.24
C VAL A 22 23.42 40.06 4.34
N SER A 23 24.66 39.62 4.03
CA SER A 23 25.73 39.56 5.03
C SER A 23 26.14 40.95 5.53
N PRO A 24 26.55 41.08 6.81
CA PRO A 24 26.97 42.36 7.38
C PRO A 24 28.19 42.97 6.64
N GLN A 25 29.05 42.13 6.06
CA GLN A 25 30.21 42.56 5.26
C GLN A 25 29.79 43.22 3.94
N CYS A 26 28.84 42.63 3.20
CA CYS A 26 28.32 43.24 1.97
C CYS A 26 27.50 44.50 2.28
N LYS A 27 26.76 44.50 3.40
CA LYS A 27 25.92 45.63 3.83
C LYS A 27 26.73 46.85 4.27
N SER A 28 27.81 46.65 5.03
CA SER A 28 28.72 47.74 5.46
C SER A 28 29.48 48.36 4.28
N THR A 29 29.91 47.53 3.33
CA THR A 29 30.65 47.98 2.14
C THR A 29 29.74 48.58 1.05
N ARG A 30 28.41 48.59 1.24
CA ARG A 30 27.39 48.99 0.23
C ARG A 30 27.53 48.29 -1.13
N THR A 31 28.20 47.14 -1.18
CA THR A 31 28.39 46.32 -2.38
C THR A 31 27.34 45.22 -2.42
N ARG A 32 26.59 45.10 -3.53
CA ARG A 32 25.61 44.03 -3.74
C ARG A 32 26.32 42.76 -4.24
N GLY A 33 26.64 41.85 -3.33
CA GLY A 33 27.11 40.52 -3.70
C GLY A 33 25.99 39.68 -4.29
N LYS A 34 26.24 39.03 -5.44
CA LYS A 34 25.30 38.07 -6.05
C LYS A 34 25.38 36.73 -5.31
N LEU A 35 24.22 36.19 -4.95
CA LEU A 35 24.14 34.86 -4.35
C LEU A 35 24.06 33.78 -5.44
N HIS A 36 24.66 32.63 -5.17
CA HIS A 36 24.59 31.44 -6.02
C HIS A 36 24.06 30.27 -5.19
N ARG A 37 23.04 29.58 -5.70
CA ARG A 37 22.45 28.43 -5.00
C ARG A 37 23.43 27.26 -5.00
N GLN A 38 23.76 26.76 -3.82
CA GLN A 38 24.54 25.54 -3.66
C GLN A 38 23.68 24.42 -3.07
N THR A 39 23.53 23.33 -3.81
CA THR A 39 22.72 22.18 -3.38
C THR A 39 23.38 21.42 -2.23
N ARG A 40 24.71 21.25 -2.23
CA ARG A 40 25.43 20.52 -1.17
C ARG A 40 25.36 21.20 0.20
N GLY A 41 25.26 22.53 0.24
CA GLY A 41 25.09 23.30 1.48
C GLY A 41 23.62 23.45 1.92
N SER A 42 22.67 22.87 1.17
CA SER A 42 21.25 22.95 1.48
C SER A 42 20.78 21.64 2.13
N LYS A 43 19.84 21.74 3.08
CA LYS A 43 19.15 20.58 3.67
C LYS A 43 17.90 20.28 2.84
N PHE A 44 17.81 19.03 2.35
CA PHE A 44 16.61 18.53 1.66
C PHE A 44 15.91 17.49 2.53
N LEU A 45 14.58 17.47 2.47
CA LEU A 45 13.75 16.49 3.14
C LEU A 45 13.12 15.57 2.10
N LYS A 46 12.91 14.30 2.48
CA LYS A 46 12.12 13.38 1.66
C LYS A 46 10.67 13.86 1.69
N PHE A 47 10.05 13.87 0.52
CA PHE A 47 8.66 14.26 0.32
C PHE A 47 8.00 13.23 -0.59
N GLN A 48 6.79 12.81 -0.23
CA GLN A 48 5.96 11.93 -1.05
C GLN A 48 4.51 12.38 -0.96
N GLU A 49 3.84 12.40 -2.11
CA GLU A 49 2.40 12.65 -2.22
C GLU A 49 1.69 11.32 -2.46
N VAL A 50 0.67 11.03 -1.66
CA VAL A 50 -0.13 9.80 -1.73
C VAL A 50 -1.59 10.19 -1.93
N LYS A 51 -2.28 9.59 -2.90
CA LYS A 51 -3.72 9.74 -3.06
C LYS A 51 -4.42 8.63 -2.28
N LEU A 52 -5.17 8.99 -1.26
CA LEU A 52 -5.98 8.08 -0.45
C LEU A 52 -7.41 8.07 -0.99
N GLN A 53 -8.00 6.90 -1.13
CA GLN A 53 -9.39 6.72 -1.54
C GLN A 53 -10.18 6.05 -0.41
N GLU A 54 -11.42 6.48 -0.22
CA GLU A 54 -12.33 5.86 0.75
C GLU A 54 -12.61 4.39 0.40
N LEU A 55 -12.83 3.57 1.43
CA LEU A 55 -13.24 2.18 1.25
C LEU A 55 -14.66 2.13 0.70
N ALA A 56 -14.92 1.26 -0.28
CA ALA A 56 -16.25 1.10 -0.89
C ALA A 56 -17.36 0.84 0.13
N ASP A 57 -17.04 0.11 1.21
CA ASP A 57 -17.97 -0.21 2.29
C ASP A 57 -18.42 1.01 3.11
N GLN A 58 -17.66 2.10 3.07
CA GLN A 58 -17.94 3.35 3.80
C GLN A 58 -18.72 4.36 2.96
N VAL A 59 -18.85 4.12 1.65
CA VAL A 59 -19.50 5.05 0.72
C VAL A 59 -21.00 4.76 0.67
N PRO A 60 -21.87 5.78 0.83
CA PRO A 60 -23.31 5.58 0.76
C PRO A 60 -23.74 5.15 -0.66
N MET A 61 -24.84 4.41 -0.74
CA MET A 61 -25.37 3.93 -2.02
C MET A 61 -25.68 5.10 -2.96
N GLY A 62 -25.02 5.13 -4.11
CA GLY A 62 -25.22 6.14 -5.16
C GLY A 62 -24.08 7.16 -5.29
N ASP A 63 -23.21 7.26 -4.29
CA ASP A 63 -22.05 8.15 -4.35
C ASP A 63 -20.80 7.43 -4.90
N ILE A 64 -19.91 8.20 -5.53
CA ILE A 64 -18.61 7.72 -5.99
C ILE A 64 -17.59 7.96 -4.88
N PRO A 65 -16.72 6.98 -4.55
CA PRO A 65 -15.70 7.15 -3.51
C PRO A 65 -14.83 8.37 -3.80
N ARG A 66 -14.65 9.23 -2.81
CA ARG A 66 -13.81 10.42 -2.97
C ARG A 66 -12.35 10.08 -2.71
N SER A 67 -11.47 10.88 -3.31
CA SER A 67 -10.04 10.82 -3.07
C SER A 67 -9.55 12.06 -2.34
N LEU A 68 -8.54 11.87 -1.51
CA LEU A 68 -7.91 12.90 -0.72
C LEU A 68 -6.39 12.81 -0.89
N THR A 69 -5.74 13.97 -1.05
CA THR A 69 -4.29 14.04 -1.18
C THR A 69 -3.62 14.12 0.19
N VAL A 70 -2.69 13.20 0.44
CA VAL A 70 -1.91 13.10 1.67
C VAL A 70 -0.44 13.42 1.38
N GLN A 71 0.15 14.29 2.19
CA GLN A 71 1.58 14.62 2.13
C GLN A 71 2.32 13.90 3.24
N CYS A 72 3.35 13.14 2.87
CA CYS A 72 4.22 12.40 3.77
C CYS A 72 5.63 13.00 3.74
N PHE A 73 6.22 13.20 4.91
CA PHE A 73 7.55 13.79 5.07
C PHE A 73 8.52 12.82 5.76
N GLU A 74 9.80 12.96 5.44
CA GLU A 74 10.92 12.26 6.09
C GLU A 74 10.70 10.74 6.19
N ASP A 75 10.52 10.22 7.41
CA ASP A 75 10.42 8.79 7.70
C ASP A 75 9.08 8.18 7.28
N LEU A 76 8.04 9.00 7.12
CA LEU A 76 6.73 8.56 6.63
C LEU A 76 6.71 8.27 5.12
N THR A 77 7.80 8.59 4.42
CA THR A 77 7.93 8.28 3.00
C THR A 77 8.23 6.80 2.78
N ARG A 78 7.60 6.22 1.75
CA ARG A 78 7.72 4.82 1.31
C ARG A 78 7.23 3.77 2.32
N ILE A 79 6.45 4.16 3.33
CA ILE A 79 5.79 3.22 4.24
C ILE A 79 4.65 2.50 3.51
N THR A 80 3.85 3.22 2.74
CA THR A 80 2.66 2.68 2.06
C THR A 80 2.96 2.29 0.62
N LYS A 81 2.33 1.19 0.19
CA LYS A 81 2.29 0.79 -1.23
C LYS A 81 0.89 1.02 -1.81
N PRO A 82 0.78 1.20 -3.14
CA PRO A 82 -0.52 1.33 -3.80
C PRO A 82 -1.46 0.17 -3.47
N GLY A 83 -2.69 0.52 -3.07
CA GLY A 83 -3.80 -0.40 -2.76
C GLY A 83 -3.70 -1.14 -1.41
N GLU A 84 -2.77 -0.77 -0.55
CA GLU A 84 -2.82 -1.17 0.85
C GLU A 84 -3.91 -0.39 1.60
N ILE A 85 -4.58 -1.06 2.54
CA ILE A 85 -5.55 -0.42 3.44
C ILE A 85 -4.78 0.17 4.61
N VAL A 86 -4.88 1.48 4.77
CA VAL A 86 -4.07 2.24 5.72
C VAL A 86 -4.93 3.22 6.52
N ASN A 87 -4.60 3.37 7.80
CA ASN A 87 -5.10 4.43 8.66
C ASN A 87 -4.04 5.53 8.71
N ILE A 88 -4.40 6.73 8.26
CA ILE A 88 -3.51 7.88 8.30
C ILE A 88 -4.05 8.87 9.30
N SER A 89 -3.22 9.23 10.29
CA SER A 89 -3.50 10.29 11.24
C SER A 89 -2.66 11.50 10.91
N GLY A 90 -3.26 12.69 10.94
CA GLY A 90 -2.62 13.89 10.41
C GLY A 90 -3.41 15.16 10.66
N VAL A 91 -2.88 16.27 10.17
CA VAL A 91 -3.55 17.58 10.20
C VAL A 91 -4.16 17.88 8.85
N PHE A 92 -5.44 18.23 8.85
CA PHE A 92 -6.17 18.62 7.64
C PHE A 92 -5.94 20.11 7.36
N LEU A 93 -5.32 20.40 6.21
CA LEU A 93 -4.90 21.75 5.83
C LEU A 93 -5.52 22.17 4.48
N PRO A 94 -5.94 23.43 4.34
CA PRO A 94 -6.27 23.98 3.04
C PRO A 94 -4.99 24.40 2.29
N SER A 95 -4.85 23.97 1.04
CA SER A 95 -3.85 24.52 0.11
C SER A 95 -4.50 25.61 -0.74
N PRO A 96 -4.11 26.89 -0.56
CA PRO A 96 -4.61 27.95 -1.42
C PRO A 96 -4.06 27.78 -2.85
N PHE A 97 -4.89 28.10 -3.84
CA PHE A 97 -4.40 28.22 -5.20
C PHE A 97 -3.49 29.45 -5.33
N THR A 98 -2.41 29.31 -6.10
CA THR A 98 -1.48 30.41 -6.41
C THR A 98 -1.57 30.82 -7.88
N GLY A 99 -1.21 32.07 -8.19
CA GLY A 99 -1.13 32.58 -9.57
C GLY A 99 -2.49 32.78 -10.23
N TYR A 100 -2.57 32.54 -11.55
CA TYR A 100 -3.79 32.79 -12.35
C TYR A 100 -4.99 31.94 -11.91
N ARG A 101 -4.74 30.77 -11.31
CA ARG A 101 -5.79 29.93 -10.71
C ARG A 101 -6.41 30.58 -9.47
N ALA A 102 -5.62 31.29 -8.66
CA ALA A 102 -6.12 32.01 -7.48
C ALA A 102 -7.17 33.07 -7.85
N TYR A 103 -6.93 33.79 -8.95
CA TYR A 103 -7.83 34.84 -9.44
C TYR A 103 -9.21 34.28 -9.86
N ARG A 104 -9.27 33.03 -10.33
CA ARG A 104 -10.52 32.35 -10.71
C ARG A 104 -11.17 31.58 -9.56
N ALA A 105 -10.38 31.00 -8.67
CA ALA A 105 -10.85 30.11 -7.61
C ALA A 105 -11.57 30.86 -6.47
N GLY A 106 -11.35 32.17 -6.32
CA GLY A 106 -12.00 32.96 -5.27
C GLY A 106 -11.58 32.49 -3.87
N LEU A 107 -12.54 32.00 -3.09
CA LEU A 107 -12.33 31.46 -1.74
C LEU A 107 -12.21 29.92 -1.70
N LEU A 108 -12.26 29.25 -2.85
CA LEU A 108 -12.07 27.80 -2.91
C LEU A 108 -10.61 27.46 -2.66
N ALA A 109 -10.38 26.52 -1.76
CA ALA A 109 -9.07 25.94 -1.48
C ALA A 109 -9.14 24.42 -1.68
N ASP A 110 -8.09 23.86 -2.26
CA ASP A 110 -7.92 22.41 -2.25
C ASP A 110 -7.61 21.96 -0.82
N THR A 111 -7.96 20.73 -0.50
CA THR A 111 -7.70 20.16 0.82
C THR A 111 -6.59 19.14 0.73
N LEU A 112 -5.70 19.17 1.71
CA LEU A 112 -4.62 18.20 1.87
C LEU A 112 -4.60 17.70 3.31
N LEU A 113 -4.14 16.47 3.50
CA LEU A 113 -3.84 15.93 4.81
C LEU A 113 -2.32 15.84 4.94
N GLU A 114 -1.75 16.49 5.96
CA GLU A 114 -0.37 16.29 6.35
C GLU A 114 -0.29 15.09 7.28
N ALA A 115 0.37 14.01 6.85
CA ALA A 115 0.47 12.78 7.64
C ALA A 115 1.47 12.94 8.79
N HIS A 116 1.05 12.52 9.99
CA HIS A 116 1.90 12.41 11.18
C HIS A 116 2.15 10.95 11.58
N ASN A 117 1.17 10.08 11.36
CA ASN A 117 1.31 8.65 11.60
C ASN A 117 0.57 7.88 10.51
N ILE A 118 1.16 6.76 10.09
CA ILE A 118 0.58 5.85 9.09
C ILE A 118 0.61 4.44 9.66
N GLU A 119 -0.58 3.88 9.87
CA GLU A 119 -0.76 2.51 10.36
C GLU A 119 -1.33 1.64 9.25
N LEU A 120 -0.61 0.57 8.91
CA LEU A 120 -1.07 -0.43 7.94
C LEU A 120 -2.06 -1.39 8.62
N HIS A 121 -3.27 -1.56 8.07
CA HIS A 121 -4.23 -2.55 8.58
C HIS A 121 -3.72 -3.98 8.35
N LYS A 122 -3.27 -4.26 7.13
CA LYS A 122 -2.70 -5.55 6.74
C LYS A 122 -1.20 -5.50 6.98
N LYS A 123 -0.80 -5.78 8.23
CA LYS A 123 0.62 -5.87 8.61
C LYS A 123 1.33 -6.95 7.77
N GLN A 124 2.60 -6.73 7.46
CA GLN A 124 3.42 -7.81 6.91
C GLN A 124 3.60 -8.90 7.97
N TYR A 125 3.80 -10.15 7.53
CA TYR A 125 4.01 -11.27 8.45
C TYR A 125 5.18 -11.02 9.41
N SER A 126 6.24 -10.35 8.94
CA SER A 126 7.38 -9.91 9.78
C SER A 126 6.96 -9.03 10.95
N ASP A 127 6.07 -8.07 10.68
CA ASP A 127 5.65 -7.08 11.67
C ASP A 127 4.70 -7.71 12.69
N MET A 128 3.85 -8.65 12.25
CA MET A 128 3.00 -9.42 13.16
C MET A 128 3.83 -10.22 14.16
N VAL A 129 4.88 -10.91 13.71
CA VAL A 129 5.78 -11.68 14.58
C VAL A 129 6.38 -10.78 15.67
N SER A 130 6.84 -9.57 15.30
CA SER A 130 7.44 -8.63 16.26
C SER A 130 6.46 -8.11 17.32
N SER A 131 5.15 -8.11 17.02
CA SER A 131 4.09 -7.65 17.93
C SER A 131 3.46 -8.77 18.78
N THR A 132 3.99 -10.00 18.68
CA THR A 132 3.43 -11.16 19.37
C THR A 132 3.60 -11.00 20.88
N SER A 133 2.50 -11.12 21.63
CA SER A 133 2.52 -11.10 23.08
C SER A 133 2.85 -12.48 23.64
N THR A 134 3.46 -12.52 24.83
CA THR A 134 3.78 -13.78 25.53
C THR A 134 2.58 -14.72 25.68
N GLN A 135 1.37 -14.17 25.76
CA GLN A 135 0.12 -14.94 25.84
C GLN A 135 -0.22 -15.68 24.54
N ILE A 136 0.16 -15.14 23.38
CA ILE A 136 -0.05 -15.82 22.09
C ILE A 136 0.92 -16.99 21.97
N ASP A 137 2.18 -16.81 22.39
CA ASP A 137 3.18 -17.87 22.38
C ASP A 137 2.79 -19.04 23.29
N GLU A 138 2.21 -18.78 24.46
CA GLU A 138 1.68 -19.82 25.34
C GLU A 138 0.60 -20.65 24.64
N LYS A 139 -0.36 -20.01 23.99
CA LYS A 139 -1.42 -20.71 23.23
C LYS A 139 -0.88 -21.49 22.03
N ILE A 140 0.12 -20.95 21.33
CA ILE A 140 0.79 -21.66 20.22
C ILE A 140 1.46 -22.93 20.76
N ASN A 141 2.14 -22.84 21.90
CA ASN A 141 2.79 -23.98 22.54
C ASN A 141 1.77 -25.03 23.04
N GLU A 142 0.58 -24.61 23.48
CA GLU A 142 -0.51 -25.54 23.82
C GLU A 142 -1.01 -26.29 22.60
N ILE A 143 -1.25 -25.60 21.49
CA ILE A 143 -1.70 -26.22 20.23
C ILE A 143 -0.62 -27.16 19.69
N ALA A 144 0.65 -26.78 19.76
CA ALA A 144 1.77 -27.59 19.29
C ALA A 144 1.96 -28.91 20.07
N LYS A 145 1.44 -29.00 21.30
CA LYS A 145 1.50 -30.25 22.10
C LYS A 145 0.50 -31.31 21.62
N ASN A 146 -0.54 -30.92 20.87
CA ASN A 146 -1.50 -31.88 20.34
C ASN A 146 -0.88 -32.74 19.24
N SER A 147 -1.26 -34.02 19.19
CA SER A 147 -0.74 -34.96 18.18
C SER A 147 -1.27 -34.72 16.77
N ASP A 148 -2.46 -34.12 16.63
CA ASP A 148 -3.10 -33.82 15.34
C ASP A 148 -3.39 -32.31 15.19
N VAL A 149 -2.32 -31.52 15.07
CA VAL A 149 -2.42 -30.07 14.87
C VAL A 149 -3.11 -29.74 13.54
N LEU A 150 -2.78 -30.49 12.48
CA LEU A 150 -3.32 -30.23 11.14
C LEU A 150 -4.84 -30.49 11.10
N GLY A 151 -5.31 -31.59 11.69
CA GLY A 151 -6.74 -31.89 11.81
C GLY A 151 -7.49 -30.86 12.65
N GLN A 152 -6.89 -30.41 13.76
CA GLN A 152 -7.48 -29.37 14.60
C GLN A 152 -7.63 -28.04 13.83
N LEU A 153 -6.58 -27.62 13.11
CA LEU A 153 -6.61 -26.41 12.30
C LEU A 153 -7.57 -26.54 11.11
N SER A 154 -7.61 -27.68 10.43
CA SER A 154 -8.54 -27.91 9.31
C SER A 154 -9.99 -27.88 9.77
N ASN A 155 -10.31 -28.43 10.94
CA ASN A 155 -11.67 -28.39 11.49
C ASN A 155 -12.06 -26.98 11.95
N SER A 156 -11.08 -26.19 12.39
CA SER A 156 -11.26 -24.76 12.71
C SER A 156 -11.40 -23.88 11.47
N LEU A 157 -10.94 -24.35 10.31
CA LEU A 157 -11.11 -23.70 9.03
C LEU A 157 -12.55 -23.92 8.51
N ALA A 158 -13.31 -22.83 8.39
CA ALA A 158 -14.70 -22.81 7.92
C ALA A 158 -15.57 -23.86 8.63
N PRO A 159 -15.83 -23.71 9.96
CA PRO A 159 -16.61 -24.67 10.73
C PRO A 159 -18.08 -24.76 10.26
N GLU A 160 -18.56 -23.74 9.55
CA GLU A 160 -19.90 -23.70 8.94
C GLU A 160 -20.08 -24.71 7.80
N ILE A 161 -18.98 -25.16 7.17
CA ILE A 161 -19.01 -26.09 6.04
C ILE A 161 -18.74 -27.49 6.57
N TYR A 162 -19.70 -28.40 6.37
CA TYR A 162 -19.58 -29.79 6.78
C TYR A 162 -18.70 -30.60 5.81
N GLY A 163 -17.82 -31.43 6.36
CA GLY A 163 -16.96 -32.34 5.61
C GLY A 163 -15.83 -31.64 4.84
N HIS A 164 -15.40 -32.26 3.73
CA HIS A 164 -14.28 -31.82 2.91
C HIS A 164 -12.96 -31.65 3.68
N ASP A 165 -12.70 -32.54 4.63
CA ASP A 165 -11.54 -32.46 5.54
C ASP A 165 -10.22 -32.36 4.77
N ASP A 166 -10.07 -33.11 3.68
CA ASP A 166 -8.85 -33.09 2.86
C ASP A 166 -8.66 -31.76 2.12
N VAL A 167 -9.75 -31.15 1.64
CA VAL A 167 -9.71 -29.82 1.01
C VAL A 167 -9.33 -28.76 2.05
N LYS A 168 -9.93 -28.83 3.25
CA LYS A 168 -9.60 -27.91 4.34
C LYS A 168 -8.14 -28.05 4.78
N ARG A 169 -7.63 -29.28 4.90
CA ARG A 169 -6.20 -29.55 5.18
C ARG A 169 -5.30 -28.94 4.11
N ALA A 170 -5.63 -29.10 2.82
CA ALA A 170 -4.87 -28.51 1.73
C ALA A 170 -4.85 -26.97 1.80
N LEU A 171 -5.98 -26.34 2.11
CA LEU A 171 -6.08 -24.88 2.29
C LEU A 171 -5.27 -24.38 3.50
N VAL A 172 -5.24 -25.13 4.61
CA VAL A 172 -4.38 -24.81 5.76
C VAL A 172 -2.90 -24.89 5.36
N LEU A 173 -2.50 -25.92 4.61
CA LEU A 173 -1.12 -26.03 4.11
C LEU A 173 -0.77 -24.88 3.15
N GLN A 174 -1.72 -24.43 2.33
CA GLN A 174 -1.53 -23.26 1.46
C GLN A 174 -1.31 -21.96 2.25
N LEU A 175 -2.08 -21.76 3.34
CA LEU A 175 -1.95 -20.60 4.23
C LEU A 175 -0.58 -20.52 4.91
N VAL A 176 0.04 -21.67 5.22
CA VAL A 176 1.38 -21.73 5.82
C VAL A 176 2.47 -21.61 4.73
N SER A 177 2.31 -22.31 3.61
CA SER A 177 3.30 -22.44 2.51
C SER A 177 4.70 -22.87 2.96
N ALA A 178 5.61 -23.02 1.99
CA ALA A 178 7.03 -23.23 2.26
C ALA A 178 7.83 -21.93 2.00
N PRO A 179 8.96 -21.71 2.68
CA PRO A 179 9.84 -20.59 2.37
C PRO A 179 10.47 -20.76 0.97
N SER A 180 10.77 -19.64 0.32
CA SER A 180 11.52 -19.63 -0.93
C SER A 180 12.97 -20.06 -0.69
N ASN A 181 13.46 -20.98 -1.52
CA ASN A 181 14.82 -21.51 -1.39
C ASN A 181 15.69 -20.95 -2.51
N VAL A 182 16.84 -20.39 -2.15
CA VAL A 182 17.84 -19.93 -3.12
C VAL A 182 18.88 -21.04 -3.25
N THR A 183 19.04 -21.59 -4.45
CA THR A 183 20.10 -22.56 -4.71
C THR A 183 21.46 -21.86 -4.71
N PRO A 184 22.56 -22.59 -4.44
CA PRO A 184 23.91 -22.01 -4.51
C PRO A 184 24.24 -21.41 -5.88
N ASP A 185 23.54 -21.82 -6.93
CA ASP A 185 23.65 -21.29 -8.31
C ASP A 185 22.94 -19.94 -8.51
N GLY A 186 22.27 -19.40 -7.48
CA GLY A 186 21.58 -18.12 -7.52
C GLY A 186 20.16 -18.17 -8.10
N MET A 187 19.62 -19.35 -8.41
CA MET A 187 18.22 -19.51 -8.79
C MET A 187 17.31 -19.54 -7.56
N THR A 188 16.22 -18.79 -7.60
CA THR A 188 15.21 -18.77 -6.54
C THR A 188 14.07 -19.73 -6.86
N ASN A 189 13.87 -20.76 -6.06
CA ASN A 189 12.73 -21.66 -6.17
C ASN A 189 11.58 -21.16 -5.28
N ARG A 190 10.37 -21.11 -5.84
CA ARG A 190 9.17 -20.64 -5.16
C ARG A 190 8.66 -21.73 -4.19
N GLY A 191 8.40 -21.35 -2.95
CA GLY A 191 7.82 -22.23 -1.94
C GLY A 191 6.29 -22.13 -1.80
N ASP A 192 5.67 -21.15 -2.46
CA ASP A 192 4.22 -20.92 -2.38
C ASP A 192 3.44 -22.02 -3.11
N ILE A 193 2.31 -22.40 -2.54
CA ILE A 193 1.43 -23.45 -3.06
C ILE A 193 0.23 -22.82 -3.77
N HIS A 194 -0.01 -23.26 -5.01
CA HIS A 194 -1.22 -22.91 -5.78
C HIS A 194 -2.19 -24.08 -5.78
N ILE A 195 -3.44 -23.84 -5.38
CA ILE A 195 -4.50 -24.84 -5.34
C ILE A 195 -5.64 -24.41 -6.25
N CYS A 196 -6.07 -25.32 -7.13
CA CYS A 196 -7.28 -25.17 -7.93
C CYS A 196 -8.36 -26.11 -7.38
N LEU A 197 -9.54 -25.58 -7.07
CA LEU A 197 -10.69 -26.36 -6.61
C LEU A 197 -11.68 -26.57 -7.76
N MET A 198 -11.91 -27.83 -8.13
CA MET A 198 -12.85 -28.22 -9.19
C MET A 198 -13.97 -29.10 -8.63
N GLY A 199 -15.15 -29.06 -9.24
CA GLY A 199 -16.30 -29.90 -8.85
C GLY A 199 -17.65 -29.26 -9.20
N ASP A 200 -18.72 -29.86 -8.70
CA ASP A 200 -20.09 -29.42 -9.01
C ASP A 200 -20.47 -28.08 -8.35
N PRO A 201 -21.49 -27.37 -8.89
CA PRO A 201 -22.10 -26.24 -8.19
C PRO A 201 -22.74 -26.70 -6.88
N GLY A 202 -22.72 -25.84 -5.86
CA GLY A 202 -23.34 -26.13 -4.56
C GLY A 202 -22.44 -26.80 -3.52
N VAL A 203 -21.21 -27.17 -3.85
CA VAL A 203 -20.23 -27.75 -2.89
C VAL A 203 -19.47 -26.70 -2.05
N ALA A 204 -20.06 -25.52 -1.86
CA ALA A 204 -19.54 -24.41 -1.03
C ALA A 204 -18.12 -23.90 -1.37
N LYS A 205 -17.57 -24.15 -2.57
CA LYS A 205 -16.19 -23.70 -2.95
C LYS A 205 -15.99 -22.20 -2.79
N SER A 206 -16.91 -21.40 -3.30
CA SER A 206 -16.84 -19.93 -3.19
C SER A 206 -16.87 -19.46 -1.73
N GLN A 207 -17.57 -20.18 -0.85
CA GLN A 207 -17.60 -19.87 0.57
C GLN A 207 -16.28 -20.23 1.26
N LEU A 208 -15.65 -21.36 0.90
CA LEU A 208 -14.29 -21.69 1.33
C LEU A 208 -13.29 -20.61 0.91
N LEU A 209 -13.31 -20.19 -0.36
CA LEU A 209 -12.43 -19.15 -0.89
C LEU A 209 -12.59 -17.80 -0.16
N ARG A 210 -13.83 -17.38 0.11
CA ARG A 210 -14.09 -16.16 0.92
C ARG A 210 -13.61 -16.29 2.36
N PHE A 211 -13.70 -17.48 2.93
CA PHE A 211 -13.22 -17.72 4.30
C PHE A 211 -11.69 -17.64 4.37
N VAL A 212 -10.99 -18.24 3.40
CA VAL A 212 -9.52 -18.18 3.29
C VAL A 212 -9.06 -16.74 3.06
N SER A 213 -9.71 -15.97 2.17
CA SER A 213 -9.34 -14.57 1.95
C SER A 213 -9.56 -13.68 3.17
N LYS A 214 -10.52 -14.03 4.05
CA LYS A 214 -10.77 -13.31 5.30
C LYS A 214 -9.76 -13.67 6.39
N ILE A 215 -9.32 -14.91 6.47
CA ILE A 215 -8.32 -15.37 7.44
C ILE A 215 -6.92 -14.87 7.06
N ALA A 216 -6.59 -14.92 5.77
CA ALA A 216 -5.28 -14.49 5.30
C ALA A 216 -5.09 -12.99 5.56
N PRO A 217 -4.02 -12.57 6.26
CA PRO A 217 -3.78 -11.16 6.56
C PRO A 217 -3.66 -10.31 5.29
N ARG A 218 -3.11 -10.88 4.21
CA ARG A 218 -3.09 -10.29 2.85
C ARG A 218 -3.96 -11.08 1.87
N GLY A 219 -5.18 -11.43 2.29
CA GLY A 219 -6.16 -12.04 1.41
C GLY A 219 -6.86 -11.03 0.50
N VAL A 220 -6.95 -11.35 -0.79
CA VAL A 220 -7.72 -10.60 -1.79
C VAL A 220 -8.71 -11.57 -2.44
N TYR A 221 -9.95 -11.13 -2.62
CA TYR A 221 -10.98 -11.92 -3.29
C TYR A 221 -11.42 -11.22 -4.57
N THR A 222 -11.43 -11.97 -5.67
CA THR A 222 -11.80 -11.48 -6.99
C THR A 222 -12.61 -12.52 -7.76
N THR A 223 -13.42 -12.07 -8.71
CA THR A 223 -14.15 -12.96 -9.63
C THR A 223 -13.51 -12.91 -11.01
N GLY A 224 -13.55 -14.03 -11.74
CA GLY A 224 -12.96 -14.16 -13.08
C GLY A 224 -13.60 -13.22 -14.11
N ARG A 225 -14.89 -12.90 -13.95
CA ARG A 225 -15.57 -11.89 -14.78
C ARG A 225 -15.31 -10.45 -14.37
N GLY A 226 -15.03 -10.20 -13.09
CA GLY A 226 -14.80 -8.87 -12.54
C GLY A 226 -13.36 -8.38 -12.69
N SER A 227 -12.45 -9.26 -13.14
CA SER A 227 -11.01 -9.01 -13.14
C SER A 227 -10.47 -9.18 -14.54
N SER A 228 -10.17 -8.07 -15.22
CA SER A 228 -9.41 -8.09 -16.46
C SER A 228 -7.92 -8.27 -16.17
N GLY A 229 -7.10 -8.57 -17.19
CA GLY A 229 -5.64 -8.70 -17.02
C GLY A 229 -5.00 -7.45 -16.41
N VAL A 230 -5.55 -6.27 -16.68
CA VAL A 230 -5.14 -4.99 -16.05
C VAL A 230 -5.56 -4.94 -14.58
N GLY A 231 -6.78 -5.40 -14.25
CA GLY A 231 -7.29 -5.46 -12.87
C GLY A 231 -6.63 -6.54 -12.01
N LEU A 232 -6.04 -7.58 -12.61
CA LEU A 232 -5.27 -8.60 -11.92
C LEU A 232 -3.83 -8.14 -11.65
N THR A 233 -3.19 -7.49 -12.62
CA THR A 233 -1.76 -7.13 -12.54
C THR A 233 -1.54 -5.75 -11.94
N ALA A 234 -1.21 -4.75 -12.75
CA ALA A 234 -1.10 -3.36 -12.36
C ALA A 234 -1.36 -2.48 -13.59
N SER A 235 -1.94 -1.32 -13.35
CA SER A 235 -2.14 -0.29 -14.37
C SER A 235 -1.18 0.87 -14.10
N VAL A 236 -0.64 1.46 -15.17
CA VAL A 236 0.14 2.70 -15.09
C VAL A 236 -0.77 3.81 -15.62
N VAL A 237 -1.21 4.69 -14.73
CA VAL A 237 -2.03 5.86 -15.07
C VAL A 237 -1.14 7.08 -15.08
N ARG A 238 -1.20 7.87 -16.14
CA ARG A 238 -0.49 9.15 -16.19
C ARG A 238 -1.38 10.24 -15.62
N ASP A 239 -0.91 10.94 -14.59
CA ASP A 239 -1.64 12.09 -14.06
C ASP A 239 -1.68 13.20 -15.12
N SER A 240 -2.88 13.63 -15.47
CA SER A 240 -3.11 14.68 -16.49
C SER A 240 -2.55 16.04 -16.08
N LEU A 241 -2.36 16.30 -14.77
CA LEU A 241 -1.92 17.59 -14.26
C LEU A 241 -0.40 17.66 -14.06
N THR A 242 0.18 16.64 -13.44
CA THR A 242 1.63 16.61 -13.15
C THR A 242 2.43 15.94 -14.27
N GLY A 243 1.77 15.14 -15.11
CA GLY A 243 2.42 14.32 -16.14
C GLY A 243 3.19 13.12 -15.56
N GLU A 244 3.12 12.92 -14.25
CA GLU A 244 3.78 11.83 -13.52
C GLU A 244 3.05 10.51 -13.74
N LEU A 245 3.80 9.41 -13.63
CA LEU A 245 3.25 8.07 -13.74
C LEU A 245 2.83 7.59 -12.35
N MET A 246 1.53 7.33 -12.19
CA MET A 246 0.93 6.71 -11.02
C MET A 246 0.73 5.23 -11.29
N LEU A 247 0.95 4.40 -10.27
CA LEU A 247 0.69 2.96 -10.33
C LEU A 247 -0.58 2.66 -9.56
N GLU A 248 -1.52 1.99 -10.22
CA GLU A 248 -2.67 1.38 -9.57
C GLU A 248 -2.43 -0.13 -9.50
N GLY A 249 -2.36 -0.66 -8.28
CA GLY A 249 -2.16 -2.09 -8.05
C GLY A 249 -3.42 -2.88 -8.36
N GLY A 250 -3.31 -3.91 -9.20
CA GLY A 250 -4.34 -4.92 -9.39
C GLY A 250 -4.29 -6.01 -8.31
N ALA A 251 -5.26 -6.91 -8.33
CA ALA A 251 -5.51 -7.87 -7.26
C ALA A 251 -4.29 -8.71 -6.86
N LEU A 252 -3.46 -9.15 -7.81
CA LEU A 252 -2.25 -9.93 -7.54
C LEU A 252 -1.18 -9.10 -6.84
N VAL A 253 -1.03 -7.82 -7.21
CA VAL A 253 -0.08 -6.90 -6.57
C VAL A 253 -0.51 -6.58 -5.14
N LEU A 254 -1.81 -6.48 -4.90
CA LEU A 254 -2.35 -6.31 -3.55
C LEU A 254 -2.13 -7.55 -2.69
N ALA A 255 -2.26 -8.73 -3.30
CA ALA A 255 -2.04 -10.02 -2.68
C ALA A 255 -0.56 -10.45 -2.59
N ASP A 256 0.40 -9.54 -2.82
CA ASP A 256 1.84 -9.83 -2.67
C ASP A 256 2.15 -10.43 -1.30
N ASN A 257 2.91 -11.54 -1.28
CA ASN A 257 3.16 -12.40 -0.11
C ASN A 257 1.88 -12.79 0.68
N GLY A 258 0.73 -12.87 0.02
CA GLY A 258 -0.57 -13.19 0.60
C GLY A 258 -1.29 -14.28 -0.19
N ILE A 259 -2.64 -14.25 -0.16
CA ILE A 259 -3.47 -15.19 -0.93
C ILE A 259 -4.41 -14.41 -1.83
N CYS A 260 -4.34 -14.69 -3.13
CA CYS A 260 -5.32 -14.21 -4.10
C CYS A 260 -6.35 -15.31 -4.37
N CYS A 261 -7.59 -15.10 -3.93
CA CYS A 261 -8.70 -15.99 -4.20
C CYS A 261 -9.43 -15.54 -5.48
N ILE A 262 -9.46 -16.41 -6.49
CA ILE A 262 -10.16 -16.17 -7.76
C ILE A 262 -11.34 -17.14 -7.85
N ASP A 263 -12.56 -16.61 -7.87
CA ASP A 263 -13.78 -17.38 -8.12
C ASP A 263 -14.18 -17.30 -9.60
N GLU A 264 -15.00 -18.23 -10.08
CA GLU A 264 -15.44 -18.29 -11.49
C GLU A 264 -14.29 -18.29 -12.51
N PHE A 265 -13.21 -19.02 -12.22
CA PHE A 265 -12.03 -19.09 -13.07
C PHE A 265 -12.35 -19.56 -14.50
N ASP A 266 -13.37 -20.42 -14.67
CA ASP A 266 -13.83 -20.89 -15.97
C ASP A 266 -14.46 -19.78 -16.83
N LYS A 267 -14.93 -18.69 -16.21
CA LYS A 267 -15.54 -17.53 -16.88
C LYS A 267 -14.55 -16.42 -17.22
N MET A 268 -13.29 -16.56 -16.82
CA MET A 268 -12.23 -15.63 -17.16
C MET A 268 -11.83 -15.79 -18.63
N ASP A 269 -11.60 -14.69 -19.33
CA ASP A 269 -11.13 -14.70 -20.72
C ASP A 269 -9.72 -15.29 -20.83
N GLU A 270 -9.43 -15.99 -21.92
CA GLU A 270 -8.14 -16.66 -22.12
C GLU A 270 -6.97 -15.67 -22.09
N ASN A 271 -7.17 -14.45 -22.61
CA ASN A 271 -6.16 -13.39 -22.58
C ASN A 271 -5.83 -12.97 -21.14
N ASP A 272 -6.83 -12.88 -20.28
CA ASP A 272 -6.65 -12.49 -18.88
C ASP A 272 -5.99 -13.62 -18.06
N ARG A 273 -6.24 -14.88 -18.43
CA ARG A 273 -5.55 -16.04 -17.84
C ARG A 273 -4.06 -16.07 -18.12
N THR A 274 -3.58 -15.47 -19.21
CA THR A 274 -2.13 -15.39 -19.49
C THR A 274 -1.36 -14.52 -18.49
N ALA A 275 -2.07 -13.68 -17.74
CA ALA A 275 -1.48 -12.81 -16.73
C ALA A 275 -1.24 -13.51 -15.37
N ILE A 276 -1.70 -14.75 -15.22
CA ILE A 276 -1.58 -15.59 -14.00
C ILE A 276 -0.44 -16.60 -14.20
#